data_AF-A0A350AE75-F1
#
_entry.id   AF-A0A350AE75-F1
#
_cell.length_a   1.000
_cell.length_b   1.000
_cell.length_c   1.000
_cell.angle_alpha   90.00
_cell.angle_beta   90.00
_cell.angle_gamma   90.00
#
_symmetry.space_group_name_H-M   'P 1'
#
loop_
_entity.id
_entity.type
_entity.pdbx_description
1 polymer ?
#
loop_
_entity_poly.entity_id
_entity_poly.type
_entity_poly.pdbx_seq_one_letter_code
_entity_poly.pdbx_strand_id
1 'polypeptide(L)'
;TNAANAFNSGVKGRYMESRIDDDHKLTNATYPVWDMVDGKLVRHEVPALTAINMRLRDDYSRDAAGGVGRWNKIIEKAGIAFEMKLPHEAFNRKIGVFANHTFNPEGNHISVAEFDKGVDEWLPNKADGDYIQSLMNPVYEPGVYASWIAPPKVGIDNKPGDFEYVKLHMA
;
A
#
# COMPACT_ATOMS: atom_id res chain seq x y z
N THR A 1 6.20 21.69 12.56
CA THR A 1 6.79 20.37 12.24
C THR A 1 7.29 20.39 10.80
N ASN A 2 8.12 19.42 10.38
CA ASN A 2 8.72 19.42 9.02
C ASN A 2 7.68 19.49 7.89
N ALA A 3 6.58 18.71 7.98
CA ALA A 3 5.55 18.70 6.95
C ALA A 3 4.76 20.02 6.89
N ALA A 4 4.37 20.58 8.04
CA ALA A 4 3.71 21.87 8.12
C ALA A 4 4.58 22.99 7.52
N ASN A 5 5.87 23.00 7.84
CA ASN A 5 6.81 24.00 7.32
C ASN A 5 6.96 23.89 5.81
N ALA A 6 7.10 22.67 5.27
CA ALA A 6 7.22 22.44 3.82
C ALA A 6 5.98 22.88 3.04
N PHE A 7 4.79 22.72 3.63
CA PHE A 7 3.54 23.21 3.02
C PHE A 7 3.49 24.74 3.04
N ASN A 8 3.70 25.36 4.20
CA ASN A 8 3.65 26.82 4.35
C ASN A 8 4.71 27.54 3.52
N SER A 9 5.89 26.94 3.31
CA SER A 9 6.94 27.49 2.46
C SER A 9 6.73 27.23 0.97
N GLY A 10 5.61 26.61 0.56
CA GLY A 10 5.31 26.30 -0.84
C GLY A 10 6.18 25.20 -1.45
N VAL A 11 6.88 24.40 -0.65
CA VAL A 11 7.80 23.36 -1.12
C VAL A 11 7.07 22.05 -1.44
N LYS A 12 6.01 21.71 -0.67
CA LYS A 12 5.24 20.48 -0.86
C LYS A 12 3.75 20.69 -0.56
N GLY A 13 2.91 20.66 -1.61
CA GLY A 13 1.45 20.65 -1.50
C GLY A 13 0.87 19.28 -1.14
N ARG A 14 -0.46 19.22 -0.99
CA ARG A 14 -1.18 17.95 -0.81
C ARG A 14 -1.38 17.26 -2.16
N TYR A 15 -1.77 15.99 -2.12
CA TYR A 15 -2.11 15.25 -3.34
C TYR A 15 -3.27 15.96 -4.06
N MET A 16 -3.10 16.24 -5.35
CA MET A 16 -4.08 16.97 -6.17
C MET A 16 -4.50 18.33 -5.57
N GLU A 17 -3.53 19.09 -5.03
CA GLU A 17 -3.76 20.37 -4.34
C GLU A 17 -4.80 21.27 -5.01
N SER A 18 -4.70 21.50 -6.33
CA SER A 18 -5.59 22.36 -7.11
C SER A 18 -7.04 21.88 -7.24
N ARG A 19 -7.33 20.64 -6.82
CA ARG A 19 -8.68 20.06 -6.81
C ARG A 19 -9.33 20.10 -5.43
N ILE A 20 -8.61 20.51 -4.40
CA ILE A 20 -9.11 20.59 -3.04
C ILE A 20 -9.79 21.94 -2.87
N ASP A 21 -11.06 21.93 -2.46
CA ASP A 21 -11.84 23.14 -2.24
C ASP A 21 -11.66 23.65 -0.80
N ASP A 22 -10.54 24.35 -0.56
CA ASP A 22 -10.29 25.12 0.67
C ASP A 22 -9.39 26.34 0.39
N ASP A 23 -8.91 27.01 1.44
CA ASP A 23 -8.10 28.22 1.31
C ASP A 23 -6.64 27.98 0.87
N HIS A 24 -6.24 26.70 0.71
CA HIS A 24 -4.86 26.25 0.44
C HIS A 24 -3.81 26.77 1.43
N LYS A 25 -4.24 27.21 2.61
CA LYS A 25 -3.39 27.74 3.69
C LYS A 25 -3.54 26.94 4.98
N LEU A 26 -4.72 26.37 5.22
CA LEU A 26 -5.04 25.41 6.27
C LEU A 26 -4.87 25.92 7.71
N THR A 27 -4.71 27.23 7.89
CA THR A 27 -4.46 27.86 9.20
C THR A 27 -5.56 27.55 10.21
N ASN A 28 -6.81 27.46 9.75
CA ASN A 28 -7.99 27.18 10.58
C ASN A 28 -8.63 25.82 10.27
N ALA A 29 -8.00 25.01 9.42
CA ALA A 29 -8.53 23.72 9.03
C ALA A 29 -8.12 22.63 10.03
N THR A 30 -8.98 21.65 10.23
CA THR A 30 -8.63 20.43 10.98
C THR A 30 -8.62 19.21 10.07
N TYR A 31 -7.98 18.16 10.56
CA TYR A 31 -7.98 16.86 9.92
C TYR A 31 -8.08 15.77 11.00
N PRO A 32 -8.92 14.75 10.79
CA PRO A 32 -9.07 13.68 11.77
C PRO A 32 -7.88 12.72 11.70
N VAL A 33 -7.31 12.42 12.86
CA VAL A 33 -6.23 11.44 12.99
C VAL A 33 -6.55 10.41 14.08
N TRP A 34 -5.93 9.26 13.99
CA TRP A 34 -5.90 8.29 15.09
C TRP A 34 -4.88 8.68 16.14
N ASP A 35 -5.21 8.35 17.38
CA ASP A 35 -4.32 8.45 18.53
C ASP A 35 -4.61 7.36 19.56
N MET A 36 -3.68 7.15 20.48
CA MET A 36 -3.80 6.22 21.59
C MET A 36 -4.03 7.00 22.88
N VAL A 37 -5.26 6.94 23.41
CA VAL A 37 -5.65 7.59 24.66
C VAL A 37 -6.14 6.52 25.64
N ASP A 38 -5.52 6.45 26.81
CA ASP A 38 -5.83 5.46 27.85
C ASP A 38 -5.85 4.01 27.33
N GLY A 39 -4.91 3.68 26.44
CA GLY A 39 -4.77 2.35 25.83
C GLY A 39 -5.81 2.04 24.74
N LYS A 40 -6.66 2.99 24.39
CA LYS A 40 -7.69 2.86 23.36
C LYS A 40 -7.35 3.68 22.12
N LEU A 41 -7.67 3.10 20.98
CA LEU A 41 -7.59 3.77 19.70
C LEU A 41 -8.76 4.75 19.57
N VAL A 42 -8.47 6.04 19.45
CA VAL A 42 -9.47 7.11 19.35
C VAL A 42 -9.18 8.00 18.15
N ARG A 43 -10.24 8.52 17.53
CA ARG A 43 -10.13 9.46 16.40
C ARG A 43 -10.48 10.86 16.88
N HIS A 44 -9.61 11.83 16.60
CA HIS A 44 -9.85 13.23 16.96
C HIS A 44 -9.31 14.19 15.91
N GLU A 45 -9.82 15.43 15.93
CA GLU A 45 -9.42 16.50 15.02
C GLU A 45 -8.14 17.18 15.51
N VAL A 46 -7.16 17.31 14.64
CA VAL A 46 -5.95 18.11 14.89
C VAL A 46 -5.80 19.20 13.81
N PRO A 47 -5.01 20.26 14.02
CA PRO A 47 -4.75 21.25 12.97
C PRO A 47 -4.21 20.58 11.71
N ALA A 48 -4.84 20.84 10.56
CA ALA A 48 -4.59 20.11 9.32
C ALA A 48 -3.13 20.18 8.85
N LEU A 49 -2.46 21.31 9.09
CA LEU A 49 -1.02 21.49 8.82
C LEU A 49 -0.13 20.45 9.53
N THR A 50 -0.53 20.03 10.73
CA THR A 50 0.23 19.04 11.50
C THR A 50 -0.02 17.61 11.02
N ALA A 51 -1.17 17.37 10.38
CA ALA A 51 -1.62 16.07 9.89
C ALA A 51 -1.34 15.82 8.39
N ILE A 52 -0.57 16.69 7.71
CA ILE A 52 -0.32 16.56 6.26
C ILE A 52 0.22 15.18 5.85
N ASN A 53 1.11 14.60 6.67
CA ASN A 53 1.62 13.26 6.41
C ASN A 53 0.54 12.17 6.50
N MET A 54 -0.42 12.33 7.42
CA MET A 54 -1.55 11.42 7.55
C MET A 54 -2.49 11.56 6.36
N ARG A 55 -2.83 12.80 5.96
CA ARG A 55 -3.64 13.04 4.77
C ARG A 55 -3.07 12.40 3.51
N LEU A 56 -1.77 12.55 3.27
CA LEU A 56 -1.12 11.92 2.11
C LEU A 56 -1.15 10.39 2.17
N ARG A 57 -1.07 9.80 3.37
CA ARG A 57 -1.25 8.35 3.54
C ARG A 57 -2.67 7.93 3.19
N ASP A 58 -3.68 8.67 3.66
CA ASP A 58 -5.09 8.36 3.39
C ASP A 58 -5.41 8.45 1.89
N ASP A 59 -4.87 9.47 1.22
CA ASP A 59 -4.93 9.61 -0.24
C ASP A 59 -4.31 8.39 -0.95
N TYR A 60 -3.13 7.96 -0.51
CA TYR A 60 -2.46 6.77 -1.06
C TYR A 60 -3.26 5.48 -0.82
N SER A 61 -3.77 5.26 0.39
CA SER A 61 -4.58 4.09 0.73
C SER A 61 -5.86 4.01 -0.12
N ARG A 62 -6.51 5.15 -0.36
CA ARG A 62 -7.68 5.22 -1.25
C ARG A 62 -7.35 4.90 -2.70
N ASP A 63 -6.23 5.39 -3.22
CA ASP A 63 -5.77 5.07 -4.58
C ASP A 63 -5.42 3.57 -4.72
N ALA A 64 -4.65 3.03 -3.77
CA ALA A 64 -4.27 1.62 -3.72
C ALA A 64 -5.50 0.68 -3.67
N ALA A 65 -6.56 1.06 -2.94
CA ALA A 65 -7.80 0.30 -2.89
C ALA A 65 -8.45 0.11 -4.27
N GLY A 66 -8.33 1.12 -5.15
CA GLY A 66 -8.78 1.01 -6.54
C GLY A 66 -8.03 -0.06 -7.33
N GLY A 67 -6.73 -0.25 -7.06
CA GLY A 67 -5.91 -1.32 -7.63
C GLY A 67 -6.36 -2.71 -7.16
N VAL A 68 -6.52 -2.88 -5.85
CA VAL A 68 -7.00 -4.14 -5.24
C VAL A 68 -8.37 -4.53 -5.80
N GLY A 69 -9.30 -3.57 -5.93
CA GLY A 69 -10.61 -3.82 -6.53
C GLY A 69 -10.53 -4.32 -7.98
N ARG A 70 -9.55 -3.86 -8.78
CA ARG A 70 -9.33 -4.38 -10.14
C ARG A 70 -8.82 -5.81 -10.13
N TRP A 71 -7.97 -6.18 -9.17
CA TRP A 71 -7.52 -7.56 -9.02
C TRP A 71 -8.65 -8.49 -8.56
N ASN A 72 -9.50 -8.04 -7.63
CA ASN A 72 -10.66 -8.83 -7.17
C ASN A 72 -11.63 -9.16 -8.32
N LYS A 73 -11.80 -8.26 -9.30
CA LYS A 73 -12.58 -8.56 -10.52
C LYS A 73 -12.02 -9.72 -11.34
N ILE A 74 -10.70 -9.91 -11.34
CA ILE A 74 -10.06 -11.04 -12.04
C ILE A 74 -10.36 -12.35 -11.29
N ILE A 75 -10.25 -12.33 -9.95
CA ILE A 75 -10.55 -13.48 -9.09
C ILE A 75 -12.03 -13.89 -9.22
N GLU A 76 -12.94 -12.91 -9.14
CA GLU A 76 -14.38 -13.11 -9.31
C GLU A 76 -14.71 -13.71 -10.68
N LYS A 77 -14.11 -13.16 -11.76
CA LYS A 77 -14.30 -13.68 -13.12
C LYS A 77 -13.80 -15.12 -13.28
N ALA A 78 -12.84 -15.56 -12.48
CA ALA A 78 -12.39 -16.94 -12.43
C ALA A 78 -13.33 -17.87 -11.64
N GLY A 79 -14.40 -17.33 -11.02
CA GLY A 79 -15.37 -18.09 -10.24
C GLY A 79 -14.87 -18.48 -8.85
N ILE A 80 -13.84 -17.81 -8.34
CA ILE A 80 -13.22 -18.12 -7.04
C ILE A 80 -13.85 -17.23 -5.97
N ALA A 81 -14.36 -17.84 -4.90
CA ALA A 81 -14.90 -17.16 -3.73
C ALA A 81 -13.77 -16.65 -2.81
N PHE A 82 -12.96 -15.71 -3.32
CA PHE A 82 -11.83 -15.11 -2.61
C PHE A 82 -11.75 -13.62 -2.92
N GLU A 83 -11.29 -12.83 -1.95
CA GLU A 83 -11.11 -11.39 -2.10
C GLU A 83 -9.83 -10.94 -1.38
N MET A 84 -8.99 -10.17 -2.08
CA MET A 84 -7.89 -9.44 -1.46
C MET A 84 -8.39 -8.19 -0.76
N LYS A 85 -7.86 -7.91 0.43
CA LYS A 85 -8.22 -6.76 1.27
C LYS A 85 -6.98 -6.00 1.70
N LEU A 86 -7.11 -4.67 1.81
CA LEU A 86 -6.11 -3.86 2.48
C LEU A 86 -6.28 -4.03 4.00
N PRO A 87 -5.19 -4.23 4.77
CA PRO A 87 -5.29 -4.26 6.22
C PRO A 87 -5.59 -2.86 6.76
N HIS A 88 -6.09 -2.81 7.99
CA HIS A 88 -6.28 -1.58 8.75
C HIS A 88 -4.95 -0.81 8.86
N GLU A 89 -4.99 0.52 8.82
CA GLU A 89 -3.79 1.37 8.75
C GLU A 89 -2.86 1.28 9.97
N ALA A 90 -3.36 0.72 11.07
CA ALA A 90 -2.62 0.46 12.31
C ALA A 90 -1.81 -0.84 12.26
N PHE A 91 -2.11 -1.76 11.33
CA PHE A 91 -1.46 -3.06 11.23
C PHE A 91 0.02 -2.93 10.82
N ASN A 92 0.89 -3.66 11.53
CA ASN A 92 2.32 -3.79 11.25
C ASN A 92 3.07 -2.47 11.00
N ARG A 93 2.92 -1.50 11.91
CA ARG A 93 3.53 -0.18 11.80
C ARG A 93 4.75 -0.04 12.70
N LYS A 94 5.79 0.63 12.20
CA LYS A 94 7.02 0.97 12.95
C LYS A 94 7.21 2.48 13.15
N ILE A 95 6.29 3.29 12.64
CA ILE A 95 6.33 4.76 12.68
C ILE A 95 4.95 5.29 13.09
N GLY A 96 4.95 6.29 13.98
CA GLY A 96 3.76 7.01 14.43
C GLY A 96 3.12 6.37 15.65
N VAL A 97 1.88 6.77 15.94
CA VAL A 97 1.14 6.39 17.16
C VAL A 97 0.93 4.88 17.32
N PHE A 98 1.07 4.10 16.25
CA PHE A 98 0.91 2.65 16.24
C PHE A 98 2.19 1.86 16.50
N ALA A 99 3.37 2.49 16.48
CA ALA A 99 4.66 1.80 16.40
C ALA A 99 4.96 0.83 17.57
N ASN A 100 4.37 1.11 18.74
CA ASN A 100 4.56 0.34 19.97
C ASN A 100 3.33 -0.50 20.36
N HIS A 101 2.42 -0.70 19.40
CA HIS A 101 1.17 -1.40 19.61
C HIS A 101 0.99 -2.51 18.57
N THR A 102 0.31 -3.57 18.97
CA THR A 102 0.02 -4.72 18.11
C THR A 102 -1.44 -4.71 17.69
N PHE A 103 -1.67 -4.61 16.39
CA PHE A 103 -3.01 -4.69 15.81
C PHE A 103 -3.08 -5.90 14.89
N ASN A 104 -4.24 -6.54 14.78
CA ASN A 104 -4.51 -7.50 13.72
C ASN A 104 -4.87 -6.77 12.40
N PRO A 105 -4.97 -7.46 11.24
CA PRO A 105 -5.32 -6.84 9.96
C PRO A 105 -6.68 -6.12 9.95
N GLU A 106 -7.62 -6.51 10.82
CA GLU A 106 -8.93 -5.86 10.95
C GLU A 106 -8.89 -4.57 11.78
N GLY A 107 -7.77 -4.28 12.45
CA GLY A 107 -7.60 -3.07 13.27
C GLY A 107 -7.92 -3.25 14.76
N ASN A 108 -8.10 -4.49 15.22
CA ASN A 108 -8.27 -4.77 16.65
C ASN A 108 -6.92 -4.67 17.37
N HIS A 109 -6.88 -3.93 18.48
CA HIS A 109 -5.72 -3.89 19.37
C HIS A 109 -5.65 -5.23 20.11
N ILE A 110 -4.57 -5.98 19.91
CA ILE A 110 -4.35 -7.31 20.47
C ILE A 110 -3.07 -7.35 21.28
N SER A 111 -2.90 -8.36 22.12
CA SER A 111 -1.65 -8.57 22.85
C SER A 111 -0.50 -9.00 21.93
N VAL A 112 0.73 -8.81 22.40
CA VAL A 112 1.93 -9.30 21.69
C VAL A 112 1.87 -10.82 21.49
N ALA A 113 1.43 -11.56 22.51
CA ALA A 113 1.32 -13.02 22.43
C ALA A 113 0.27 -13.50 21.40
N GLU A 114 -0.83 -12.74 21.21
CA GLU A 114 -1.80 -13.01 20.14
C GLU A 114 -1.23 -12.65 18.77
N PHE A 115 -0.52 -11.53 18.66
CA PHE A 115 0.13 -11.11 17.43
C PHE A 115 1.18 -12.13 16.97
N ASP A 116 2.07 -12.56 17.88
CA ASP A 116 3.13 -13.53 17.59
C ASP A 116 2.57 -14.89 17.14
N LYS A 117 1.38 -15.26 17.60
CA LYS A 117 0.70 -16.49 17.16
C LYS A 117 0.05 -16.36 15.78
N GLY A 118 -0.44 -15.17 15.43
CA GLY A 118 -1.16 -14.93 14.17
C GLY A 118 -0.31 -14.35 13.04
N VAL A 119 0.91 -13.86 13.34
CA VAL A 119 1.71 -13.10 12.38
C VAL A 119 2.01 -13.87 11.09
N ASP A 120 2.25 -15.18 11.18
CA ASP A 120 2.54 -16.04 10.02
C ASP A 120 1.30 -16.29 9.15
N GLU A 121 0.09 -15.98 9.63
CA GLU A 121 -1.14 -15.99 8.80
C GLU A 121 -1.33 -14.69 8.02
N TRP A 122 -0.66 -13.62 8.42
CA TRP A 122 -0.88 -12.27 7.87
C TRP A 122 0.33 -11.73 7.10
N LEU A 123 1.53 -12.17 7.44
CA LEU A 123 2.79 -11.74 6.84
C LEU A 123 3.54 -12.96 6.29
N PRO A 124 4.23 -12.82 5.13
CA PRO A 124 5.03 -13.90 4.59
C PRO A 124 6.10 -14.35 5.58
N ASN A 125 6.15 -15.65 5.83
CA ASN A 125 7.19 -16.26 6.65
C ASN A 125 8.36 -16.75 5.78
N LYS A 126 9.35 -17.39 6.42
CA LYS A 126 10.52 -17.91 5.70
C LYS A 126 10.13 -18.97 4.65
N ALA A 127 9.20 -19.87 4.96
CA ALA A 127 8.79 -20.92 4.04
C ALA A 127 8.08 -20.36 2.80
N ASP A 128 7.25 -19.32 2.97
CA ASP A 128 6.63 -18.61 1.84
C ASP A 128 7.70 -17.99 0.94
N GLY A 129 8.70 -17.34 1.54
CA GLY A 129 9.83 -16.75 0.84
C GLY A 129 10.68 -17.78 0.09
N ASP A 130 11.02 -18.89 0.73
CA ASP A 130 11.75 -20.00 0.11
C ASP A 130 10.97 -20.59 -1.08
N TYR A 131 9.65 -20.75 -0.94
CA TYR A 131 8.79 -21.21 -2.02
C TYR A 131 8.76 -20.22 -3.20
N ILE A 132 8.52 -18.92 -2.95
CA ILE A 132 8.55 -17.90 -4.01
C ILE A 132 9.91 -17.92 -4.73
N GLN A 133 11.01 -17.99 -3.98
CA GLN A 133 12.36 -18.03 -4.55
C GLN A 133 12.58 -19.23 -5.46
N SER A 134 11.99 -20.39 -5.13
CA SER A 134 12.09 -21.60 -5.97
C SER A 134 11.43 -21.44 -7.35
N LEU A 135 10.45 -20.53 -7.48
CA LEU A 135 9.77 -20.23 -8.75
C LEU A 135 10.58 -19.28 -9.66
N MET A 136 11.58 -18.58 -9.11
CA MET A 136 12.29 -17.49 -9.79
C MET A 136 13.38 -17.99 -10.75
N ASN A 137 12.97 -18.70 -11.80
CA ASN A 137 13.85 -19.13 -12.89
C ASN A 137 13.72 -18.15 -14.08
N PRO A 138 14.82 -17.57 -14.57
CA PRO A 138 14.76 -16.62 -15.68
C PRO A 138 14.37 -17.30 -16.99
N VAL A 139 13.55 -16.61 -17.78
CA VAL A 139 13.15 -17.01 -19.15
C VAL A 139 13.51 -15.87 -20.07
N TYR A 140 14.38 -16.14 -21.06
CA TYR A 140 14.91 -15.13 -21.98
C TYR A 140 14.36 -15.26 -23.41
N GLU A 141 13.66 -16.35 -23.71
CA GLU A 141 13.11 -16.59 -25.03
C GLU A 141 11.97 -15.61 -25.33
N PRO A 142 12.02 -14.83 -26.43
CA PRO A 142 10.95 -13.91 -26.79
C PRO A 142 9.59 -14.61 -26.87
N GLY A 143 8.58 -14.04 -26.23
CA GLY A 143 7.22 -14.58 -26.21
C GLY A 143 6.99 -15.73 -25.21
N VAL A 144 8.03 -16.18 -24.49
CA VAL A 144 7.90 -17.19 -23.44
C VAL A 144 7.92 -16.53 -22.06
N TYR A 145 7.04 -17.00 -21.18
CA TYR A 145 6.89 -16.47 -19.82
C TYR A 145 7.11 -17.58 -18.79
N ALA A 146 7.64 -17.20 -17.62
CA ALA A 146 7.79 -18.13 -16.52
C ALA A 146 6.43 -18.67 -16.07
N SER A 147 6.38 -19.90 -15.56
CA SER A 147 5.14 -20.62 -15.25
C SER A 147 4.23 -19.94 -14.21
N TRP A 148 4.76 -19.05 -13.39
CA TRP A 148 4.04 -18.36 -12.33
C TRP A 148 3.36 -17.05 -12.79
N ILE A 149 3.55 -16.62 -14.04
CA ILE A 149 2.98 -15.38 -14.57
C ILE A 149 2.34 -15.57 -15.96
N ALA A 150 1.12 -15.06 -16.12
CA ALA A 150 0.43 -15.05 -17.41
C ALA A 150 1.04 -14.01 -18.38
N PRO A 151 0.95 -14.21 -19.70
CA PRO A 151 1.36 -13.20 -20.67
C PRO A 151 0.55 -11.91 -20.51
N PRO A 152 1.16 -10.73 -20.75
CA PRO A 152 0.44 -9.46 -20.73
C PRO A 152 -0.57 -9.40 -21.88
N LYS A 153 -1.65 -8.63 -21.68
CA LYS A 153 -2.70 -8.45 -22.71
C LYS A 153 -2.20 -7.73 -23.96
N VAL A 154 -1.26 -6.81 -23.80
CA VAL A 154 -0.72 -5.97 -24.88
C VAL A 154 0.80 -5.88 -24.75
N GLY A 155 1.48 -5.81 -25.88
CA GLY A 155 2.91 -5.48 -25.92
C GLY A 155 3.17 -3.99 -25.73
N ILE A 156 4.43 -3.58 -25.89
CA ILE A 156 4.88 -2.20 -25.73
C ILE A 156 5.11 -1.58 -27.11
N ASP A 157 4.72 -0.32 -27.31
CA ASP A 157 4.94 0.42 -28.56
C ASP A 157 4.44 -0.32 -29.82
N ASN A 158 3.24 -0.91 -29.72
CA ASN A 158 2.63 -1.73 -30.77
C ASN A 158 3.50 -2.91 -31.25
N LYS A 159 4.52 -3.30 -30.49
CA LYS A 159 5.29 -4.51 -30.75
C LYS A 159 4.53 -5.74 -30.22
N PRO A 160 4.65 -6.89 -30.90
CA PRO A 160 3.99 -8.11 -30.45
C PRO A 160 4.65 -8.68 -29.19
N GLY A 161 4.01 -9.66 -28.55
CA GLY A 161 4.50 -10.27 -27.30
C GLY A 161 5.83 -11.03 -27.45
N ASP A 162 6.13 -11.50 -28.65
CA ASP A 162 7.35 -12.20 -29.06
C ASP A 162 8.43 -11.27 -29.63
N PHE A 163 8.24 -9.96 -29.54
CA PHE A 163 9.28 -9.00 -29.92
C PHE A 163 10.50 -9.15 -28.98
N GLU A 164 11.69 -9.05 -29.55
CA GLU A 164 12.95 -9.03 -28.79
C GLU A 164 13.11 -7.67 -28.08
N TYR A 165 12.45 -7.52 -26.93
CA TYR A 165 12.46 -6.28 -26.14
C TYR A 165 13.83 -5.92 -25.59
N VAL A 166 14.72 -6.90 -25.40
CA VAL A 166 16.08 -6.71 -24.92
C VAL A 166 17.02 -7.57 -25.77
N LYS A 167 18.03 -6.93 -26.35
CA LYS A 167 19.12 -7.62 -27.05
C LYS A 167 20.29 -7.81 -26.11
N LEU A 168 20.56 -9.06 -25.75
CA LEU A 168 21.72 -9.40 -24.95
C LEU A 168 22.90 -9.70 -25.87
N HIS A 169 23.85 -8.78 -25.94
CA HIS A 169 25.14 -9.04 -26.58
C HIS A 169 26.02 -9.75 -25.55
N MET A 170 26.03 -11.08 -25.59
CA MET A 170 26.93 -11.88 -24.77
C MET A 170 28.35 -11.79 -25.37
N ALA A 171 29.34 -11.55 -24.53
CA ALA A 171 30.77 -11.56 -24.90
C ALA A 171 31.30 -12.99 -25.04
#